data_AF-A0A3C0G4W7-F1
#
_entry.id   AF-A0A3C0G4W7-F1
#
_cell.length_a   1.000
_cell.length_b   1.000
_cell.length_c   1.000
_cell.angle_alpha   90.00
_cell.angle_beta   90.00
_cell.angle_gamma   90.00
#
_symmetry.space_group_name_H-M   'P 1'
#
loop_
_entity.id
_entity.type
_entity.pdbx_description
1 polymer ?
#
loop_
_entity_poly.entity_id
_entity_poly.type
_entity_poly.pdbx_seq_one_letter_code
_entity_poly.pdbx_strand_id
1 'polypeptide(L)'
;MKAIVKANQVIDIISSPKAVTIDGTAHPKEIFMYWERQALKDLGIYEFRQDTQPDTRFETGGAVSYSIDNTNGVVTEKITKKDKSLEDVKEVDEKGKAIL
;
A
#
# COMPACT_ATOMS: atom_id res chain seq x y z
N MET A 1 -5.01 -0.32 -8.10
CA MET A 1 -5.04 0.74 -7.06
C MET A 1 -4.32 1.96 -7.58
N LYS A 2 -4.58 3.14 -7.01
CA LYS A 2 -3.93 4.41 -7.34
C LYS A 2 -3.51 5.11 -6.06
N ALA A 3 -2.51 5.98 -6.14
CA ALA A 3 -2.06 6.81 -5.02
C ALA A 3 -2.14 8.27 -5.43
N ILE A 4 -2.59 9.14 -4.54
CA ILE A 4 -2.49 10.59 -4.71
C ILE A 4 -1.19 11.04 -4.05
N VAL A 5 -0.35 11.74 -4.80
CA VAL A 5 0.95 12.25 -4.38
C VAL A 5 0.93 13.77 -4.43
N LYS A 6 1.33 14.41 -3.33
CA LYS A 6 1.48 15.86 -3.24
C LYS A 6 2.78 16.20 -2.50
N ALA A 7 3.53 17.16 -3.01
CA ALA A 7 4.83 17.56 -2.45
C ALA A 7 5.78 16.36 -2.19
N ASN A 8 5.82 15.40 -3.12
CA ASN A 8 6.63 14.18 -3.02
C ASN A 8 6.28 13.29 -1.80
N GLN A 9 5.02 13.31 -1.37
CA GLN A 9 4.47 12.45 -0.32
C GLN A 9 3.15 11.83 -0.78
N VAL A 10 2.92 10.57 -0.40
CA VAL A 10 1.63 9.89 -0.61
C VAL A 10 0.62 10.43 0.40
N ILE A 11 -0.48 11.01 -0.08
CA ILE A 11 -1.52 11.62 0.76
C ILE A 11 -2.80 10.78 0.85
N ASP A 12 -3.11 9.97 -0.17
CA ASP A 12 -4.23 9.04 -0.14
C ASP A 12 -3.94 7.82 -1.04
N ILE A 13 -4.51 6.67 -0.70
CA ILE A 13 -4.48 5.45 -1.50
C ILE A 13 -5.91 5.07 -1.88
N ILE A 14 -6.14 5.02 -3.19
CA ILE A 14 -7.42 4.70 -3.79
C ILE A 14 -7.41 3.21 -4.19
N SER A 15 -8.07 2.39 -3.38
CA SER A 15 -8.24 0.96 -3.64
C SER A 15 -9.17 0.69 -4.83
N SER A 16 -10.22 1.49 -4.99
CA SER A 16 -11.23 1.40 -6.05
C SER A 16 -11.54 2.76 -6.68
N PRO A 17 -11.83 2.86 -7.99
CA PRO A 17 -12.20 4.12 -8.63
C PRO A 17 -13.35 4.83 -7.91
N LYS A 18 -13.10 6.04 -7.42
CA LYS A 18 -14.06 6.89 -6.71
C LYS A 18 -13.90 8.33 -7.17
N ALA A 19 -14.91 9.18 -7.00
CA ALA A 19 -14.70 10.62 -7.22
C ALA A 19 -13.65 11.15 -6.23
N VAL A 20 -12.78 12.04 -6.70
CA VAL A 20 -11.71 12.62 -5.89
C VAL A 20 -11.61 14.13 -6.10
N THR A 21 -11.22 14.85 -5.07
CA THR A 21 -10.95 16.29 -5.17
C THR A 21 -9.45 16.50 -5.08
N ILE A 22 -8.87 17.10 -6.12
CA ILE A 22 -7.43 17.36 -6.24
C ILE A 22 -7.28 18.84 -6.50
N ASP A 23 -6.50 19.53 -5.66
CA ASP A 23 -6.25 20.97 -5.73
C ASP A 23 -7.53 21.83 -5.91
N GLY A 24 -8.61 21.43 -5.23
CA GLY A 24 -9.91 22.12 -5.27
C GLY A 24 -10.80 21.77 -6.47
N THR A 25 -10.31 20.95 -7.40
CA THR A 25 -11.09 20.46 -8.55
C THR A 25 -11.62 19.07 -8.26
N ALA A 26 -12.94 18.89 -8.38
CA ALA A 26 -13.58 17.58 -8.27
C ALA A 26 -13.47 16.82 -9.60
N HIS A 27 -12.83 15.67 -9.55
CA HIS A 27 -12.72 14.74 -10.67
C HIS A 27 -13.60 13.51 -10.44
N PRO A 28 -14.36 13.08 -11.45
CA PRO A 28 -15.22 11.92 -11.34
C PRO A 28 -14.39 10.64 -11.48
N LYS A 29 -14.94 9.48 -11.09
CA LYS A 29 -14.21 8.19 -11.07
C LYS A 29 -13.71 7.75 -12.46
N GLU A 30 -14.31 8.27 -13.51
CA GLU A 30 -14.04 7.97 -14.92
C GLU A 30 -12.60 8.33 -15.31
N ILE A 31 -11.96 9.29 -14.61
CA ILE A 31 -10.55 9.64 -14.89
C ILE A 31 -9.63 8.43 -14.74
N PHE A 32 -9.92 7.52 -13.81
CA PHE A 32 -9.08 6.35 -13.57
C PHE A 32 -9.19 5.28 -14.66
N MET A 33 -10.22 5.37 -15.51
CA MET A 33 -10.51 4.41 -16.58
C MET A 33 -10.10 4.97 -17.95
N TYR A 34 -10.36 6.25 -18.20
CA TYR A 34 -10.20 6.84 -19.54
C TYR A 34 -8.96 7.71 -19.69
N TRP A 35 -8.38 8.22 -18.62
CA TRP A 35 -7.23 9.11 -18.75
C TRP A 35 -5.94 8.32 -18.89
N GLU A 36 -5.05 8.84 -19.72
CA GLU A 36 -3.72 8.30 -19.86
C GLU A 36 -2.91 8.49 -18.58
N ARG A 37 -1.91 7.62 -18.37
CA ARG A 37 -1.04 7.67 -17.19
C ARG A 37 -0.37 9.03 -17.00
N GLN A 38 0.03 9.68 -18.09
CA GLN A 38 0.69 10.98 -18.02
C GLN A 38 -0.25 12.07 -17.50
N ALA A 39 -1.49 12.14 -18.01
CA ALA A 39 -2.49 13.10 -17.52
C ALA A 39 -2.86 12.86 -16.05
N LEU A 40 -2.94 11.60 -15.63
CA LEU A 40 -3.12 11.25 -14.21
C LEU A 40 -1.93 11.71 -13.37
N LYS A 41 -0.70 11.50 -13.84
CA LYS A 41 0.52 11.93 -13.15
C LYS A 41 0.59 13.45 -12.99
N ASP A 42 0.17 14.19 -14.01
CA ASP A 42 0.13 15.66 -13.97
C ASP A 42 -0.87 16.19 -12.93
N LEU A 43 -1.91 15.42 -12.60
CA LEU A 43 -2.81 15.66 -11.45
C LEU A 43 -2.26 15.16 -10.11
N GLY A 44 -1.06 14.56 -10.08
CA GLY A 44 -0.54 13.94 -8.87
C GLY A 44 -1.14 12.56 -8.58
N ILE A 45 -1.76 11.88 -9.55
CA ILE A 45 -2.28 10.52 -9.41
C ILE A 45 -1.28 9.53 -10.01
N TYR A 46 -0.79 8.63 -9.15
CA TYR A 46 0.23 7.64 -9.47
C TYR A 46 -0.36 6.23 -9.42
N GLU A 47 0.26 5.32 -10.15
CA GLU A 47 -0.03 3.90 -10.06
C GLU A 47 0.50 3.35 -8.73
N PHE A 48 -0.34 2.68 -7.93
CA PHE A 48 0.08 2.14 -6.64
C PHE A 48 0.36 0.64 -6.73
N ARG A 49 1.58 0.25 -6.37
CA ARG A 49 2.03 -1.13 -6.24
C ARG A 49 2.17 -1.46 -4.76
N GLN A 50 1.27 -2.31 -4.28
CA GLN A 50 1.32 -2.80 -2.92
C GLN A 50 2.44 -3.82 -2.76
N ASP A 51 3.12 -3.82 -1.62
CA ASP A 51 4.03 -4.92 -1.29
C ASP A 51 3.24 -6.18 -0.93
N THR A 52 3.90 -7.32 -0.98
CA THR A 52 3.32 -8.57 -0.47
C THR A 52 3.24 -8.49 1.05
N GLN A 53 2.05 -8.70 1.62
CA GLN A 53 1.89 -8.76 3.08
C GLN A 53 2.77 -9.87 3.69
N PRO A 54 3.28 -9.66 4.92
CA PRO A 54 4.02 -10.70 5.64
C PRO A 54 3.11 -11.90 5.91
N ASP A 55 3.65 -13.12 5.76
CA ASP A 55 2.91 -14.32 6.16
C ASP A 55 2.88 -14.37 7.69
N THR A 56 1.76 -13.99 8.30
CA THR A 56 1.59 -13.94 9.75
C THR A 56 1.90 -15.26 10.49
N ARG A 57 1.98 -16.39 9.78
CA ARG A 57 2.42 -17.67 10.34
C ARG A 57 3.93 -17.72 10.59
N PHE A 58 4.72 -17.08 9.73
CA PHE A 58 6.19 -17.19 9.71
C PHE A 58 6.92 -15.85 9.90
N GLU A 59 6.26 -14.74 9.61
CA GLU A 59 6.81 -13.40 9.58
C GLU A 59 5.98 -12.45 10.45
N THR A 60 6.64 -11.45 11.00
CA THR A 60 6.01 -10.28 11.61
C THR A 60 6.20 -9.08 10.69
N GLY A 61 5.10 -8.35 10.45
CA GLY A 61 5.14 -7.09 9.70
C GLY A 61 5.75 -5.96 10.52
N GLY A 62 6.63 -5.20 9.89
CA GLY A 62 7.27 -4.02 10.46
C GLY A 62 6.81 -2.73 9.78
N ALA A 63 7.71 -1.74 9.75
CA ALA A 63 7.43 -0.43 9.18
C ALA A 63 7.05 -0.50 7.70
N VAL A 64 6.01 0.26 7.33
CA VAL A 64 5.59 0.52 5.96
C VAL A 64 6.27 1.78 5.46
N SER A 65 6.82 1.74 4.25
CA SER A 65 7.42 2.89 3.57
C SER A 65 6.96 2.96 2.13
N TYR A 66 6.99 4.15 1.54
CA TYR A 66 6.56 4.40 0.17
C TYR A 66 7.71 4.98 -0.65
N SER A 67 7.97 4.40 -1.81
CA SER A 67 8.91 4.92 -2.80
C SER A 67 8.15 5.49 -3.99
N ILE A 68 8.40 6.75 -4.33
CA ILE A 68 7.74 7.47 -5.43
C ILE A 68 8.71 7.54 -6.62
N ASP A 69 8.34 6.91 -7.73
CA ASP A 69 9.00 7.02 -9.01
C ASP A 69 8.28 8.08 -9.87
N ASN A 70 8.82 9.31 -9.86
CA ASN A 70 8.27 10.44 -10.63
C ASN A 70 8.43 10.28 -12.15
N THR A 71 9.40 9.49 -12.60
CA THR A 71 9.63 9.25 -14.03
C THR A 71 8.51 8.37 -14.58
N ASN A 72 8.25 7.25 -13.91
CA ASN A 72 7.29 6.25 -14.36
C ASN A 72 5.86 6.47 -13.83
N GLY A 73 5.68 7.38 -12.86
CA GLY A 73 4.38 7.64 -12.25
C GLY A 73 3.91 6.49 -11.35
N VAL A 74 4.84 5.85 -10.63
CA VAL A 74 4.58 4.66 -9.81
C VAL A 74 4.94 4.92 -8.36
N VAL A 75 4.05 4.56 -7.45
CA VAL A 75 4.30 4.49 -6.00
C VAL A 75 4.40 3.02 -5.62
N THR A 76 5.50 2.64 -4.97
CA THR A 76 5.71 1.29 -4.47
C THR A 76 5.69 1.32 -2.95
N GLU A 77 4.77 0.56 -2.35
CA GLU A 77 4.80 0.26 -0.93
C GLU A 77 5.90 -0.77 -0.66
N LYS A 78 6.56 -0.63 0.48
CA LYS A 78 7.51 -1.60 1.00
C LYS A 78 7.22 -1.85 2.47
N ILE A 79 6.99 -3.10 2.81
CA ILE A 79 6.75 -3.55 4.17
C ILE A 79 8.00 -4.26 4.65
N THR A 80 8.56 -3.80 5.77
CA THR A 80 9.67 -4.52 6.42
C THR A 80 9.15 -5.83 6.97
N LYS A 81 9.77 -6.95 6.63
CA LYS A 81 9.40 -8.28 7.13
C LYS A 81 10.49 -8.79 8.04
N LYS A 82 10.10 -9.41 9.15
CA LYS A 82 11.01 -10.06 10.07
C LYS A 82 10.51 -11.47 10.35
N ASP A 83 11.34 -12.46 10.08
CA ASP A 83 11.04 -13.85 10.41
C ASP A 83 10.82 -14.00 11.91
N LYS A 84 9.84 -14.82 12.28
CA LYS A 84 9.60 -15.19 13.67
C LYS A 84 10.73 -16.10 14.16
N SER A 85 11.08 -15.94 15.43
CA SER A 85 12.03 -16.86 16.06
C SER A 85 11.43 -18.27 16.10
N LEU A 86 12.28 -19.29 15.97
CA LEU A 86 11.91 -20.68 16.24
C LEU A 86 11.40 -20.86 17.69
N GLU A 87 11.73 -19.92 18.57
CA GLU A 87 11.33 -19.86 19.98
C GLU A 87 9.90 -19.30 20.16
N ASP A 88 9.30 -18.70 19.12
CA ASP A 88 7.89 -18.27 19.10
C ASP A 88 6.96 -19.50 18.91
N VAL A 89 7.30 -20.59 19.61
CA VAL A 89 6.50 -21.80 19.70
C VAL A 89 5.33 -21.49 20.61
N LYS A 90 4.11 -21.62 20.09
CA LYS A 90 2.95 -21.77 20.96
C LYS A 90 3.11 -23.12 21.65
N GLU A 91 3.69 -23.13 22.85
CA GLU A 91 3.60 -24.30 23.69
C GLU A 91 2.11 -24.58 23.92
N VAL A 92 1.68 -25.78 23.55
CA VAL A 92 0.31 -26.24 23.73
C VAL A 92 0.32 -27.34 24.78
N ASP A 93 -0.66 -27.32 25.68
CA ASP A 93 -0.88 -28.44 26.59
C ASP A 93 -1.34 -29.70 25.84
N GLU A 94 -1.42 -30.85 26.53
CA GLU A 94 -1.89 -32.12 25.97
C GLU A 94 -3.32 -32.08 25.38
N LYS A 95 -4.04 -30.96 25.53
CA LYS A 95 -5.37 -30.72 24.99
C LYS A 95 -5.39 -29.66 23.87
N GLY A 96 -4.23 -29.23 23.40
CA GLY A 96 -4.10 -28.27 22.29
C GLY A 96 -4.37 -26.82 22.67
N LYS A 97 -4.39 -26.48 23.97
CA LYS A 97 -4.57 -25.11 24.44
C LYS A 97 -3.20 -24.46 24.65
N ALA A 98 -3.02 -23.24 24.13
CA ALA A 98 -1.81 -22.47 24.35
C ALA A 98 -1.57 -22.25 25.86
N ILE A 99 -0.42 -22.68 26.36
CA ILE A 99 0.08 -22.34 27.69
C ILE A 99 0.90 -21.05 27.56
N LEU A 100 0.55 -20.06 28.37
CA LEU A 100 1.19 -18.74 28.43
C LEU A 100 2.30 -18.76 29.49
#